data_AF-A0A1F4ZRB8-F1
#
_entry.id   AF-A0A1F4ZRB8-F1
#
_cell.length_a   1.000
_cell.length_b   1.000
_cell.length_c   1.000
_cell.angle_alpha   90.00
_cell.angle_beta   90.00
_cell.angle_gamma   90.00
#
_symmetry.space_group_name_H-M   'P 1'
#
loop_
_entity.id
_entity.type
_entity.pdbx_description
1 polymer ?
#
loop_
_entity_poly.entity_id
_entity_poly.type
_entity_poly.pdbx_seq_one_letter_code
_entity_poly.pdbx_strand_id
1 'polypeptide(L)'
;MKGVVAAMDKYVVDMMEEGVRFVHLGKKDRLPEFVLNKISQVEEQTRKNNKHIFNVGLDYNGPDEIMRAFKKMLADNVQAEEVDRKKVEAYLDTSDQPYPYVDLFIRTSGEQRTSGFMMWQCDYAEFYWEVDHFPAFGPAKLKEAVLDYSRRRRRFGGNDAMEHFAFDPKVMARLELGWRRELAEGDNNKLLSDMAMEYIKEQYGLSKELAKTAGMSMAKALRHGKQEEWESAKEALKGLYEVVKKNVGLALEPEIVASIEVGSWRDQPNEEDMRHLLAEKFRFSNFQAAKSARLAYLAAVERGRKDWQKAQWYTEKYYEALKDRVA
;
A
#
# COMPACT_ATOMS: atom_id res chain seq x y z
N MET A 1 24.64 21.00 -10.71
CA MET A 1 23.89 21.05 -11.99
C MET A 1 24.60 20.39 -13.17
N LYS A 2 25.95 20.31 -13.24
CA LYS A 2 26.64 19.55 -14.32
C LYS A 2 26.17 18.09 -14.45
N GLY A 3 25.91 17.41 -13.33
CA GLY A 3 25.37 16.04 -13.34
C GLY A 3 23.97 15.90 -13.96
N VAL A 4 23.12 16.92 -13.85
CA VAL A 4 21.78 16.93 -14.47
C VAL A 4 21.90 16.99 -16.00
N VAL A 5 22.78 17.86 -16.50
CA VAL A 5 23.07 17.97 -17.93
C VAL A 5 23.67 16.67 -18.47
N ALA A 6 24.64 16.07 -17.76
CA ALA A 6 25.22 14.79 -18.15
C ALA A 6 24.20 13.66 -18.17
N ALA A 7 23.23 13.65 -17.24
CA ALA A 7 22.13 12.69 -17.25
C ALA A 7 21.22 12.90 -18.46
N MET A 8 20.82 14.15 -18.76
CA MET A 8 20.03 14.45 -19.96
C MET A 8 20.73 14.00 -21.24
N ASP A 9 22.04 14.25 -21.38
CA ASP A 9 22.82 13.80 -22.54
C ASP A 9 22.88 12.27 -22.66
N LYS A 10 23.01 11.59 -21.54
CA LYS A 10 23.06 10.13 -21.52
C LYS A 10 21.73 9.48 -21.90
N TYR A 11 20.62 10.02 -21.41
CA TYR A 11 19.30 9.37 -21.48
C TYR A 11 18.40 9.89 -22.60
N VAL A 12 18.77 10.94 -23.34
CA VAL A 12 17.93 11.46 -24.44
C VAL A 12 17.69 10.44 -25.55
N VAL A 13 18.69 9.60 -25.84
CA VAL A 13 18.56 8.52 -26.84
C VAL A 13 17.49 7.52 -26.39
N ASP A 14 17.60 7.02 -25.16
CA ASP A 14 16.61 6.12 -24.56
C ASP A 14 15.21 6.75 -24.54
N MET A 15 15.10 8.05 -24.22
CA MET A 15 13.82 8.77 -24.25
C MET A 15 13.20 8.79 -25.64
N MET A 16 14.01 8.94 -26.69
CA MET A 16 13.53 8.92 -28.07
C MET A 16 13.08 7.52 -28.50
N GLU A 17 13.86 6.49 -28.17
CA GLU A 17 13.53 5.09 -28.48
C GLU A 17 12.24 4.63 -27.75
N GLU A 18 12.10 4.99 -26.48
CA GLU A 18 10.96 4.63 -25.64
C GLU A 18 9.75 5.56 -25.81
N GLY A 19 9.86 6.61 -26.64
CA GLY A 19 8.77 7.57 -26.87
C GLY A 19 8.38 8.35 -25.61
N VAL A 20 9.37 8.73 -24.81
CA VAL A 20 9.24 9.59 -23.62
C VAL A 20 9.30 11.06 -24.04
N ARG A 21 8.31 11.84 -23.61
CA ARG A 21 8.31 13.31 -23.71
C ARG A 21 8.89 13.91 -22.44
N PHE A 22 10.00 14.63 -22.56
CA PHE A 22 10.59 15.36 -21.46
C PHE A 22 9.87 16.71 -21.26
N VAL A 23 9.53 17.03 -20.01
CA VAL A 23 8.90 18.32 -19.66
C VAL A 23 9.57 18.88 -18.42
N HIS A 24 10.04 20.13 -18.49
CA HIS A 24 10.50 20.86 -17.32
C HIS A 24 9.32 21.49 -16.58
N LEU A 25 9.25 21.27 -15.26
CA LEU A 25 8.37 21.99 -14.37
C LEU A 25 9.18 23.03 -13.59
N GLY A 26 8.61 24.22 -13.38
CA GLY A 26 9.20 25.27 -12.55
C GLY A 26 9.68 26.50 -13.32
N LYS A 27 10.54 27.28 -12.67
CA LYS A 27 11.06 28.56 -13.18
C LYS A 27 12.31 28.33 -14.04
N LYS A 28 12.34 28.94 -15.24
CA LYS A 28 13.48 28.86 -16.16
C LYS A 28 14.46 30.03 -16.02
N ASP A 29 13.99 31.17 -15.51
CA ASP A 29 14.73 32.43 -15.38
C ASP A 29 15.88 32.40 -14.35
N ARG A 30 15.82 31.49 -13.36
CA ARG A 30 16.88 31.33 -12.35
C ARG A 30 17.87 30.21 -12.67
N LEU A 31 17.67 29.48 -13.76
CA LEU A 31 18.56 28.39 -14.16
C LEU A 31 19.77 28.95 -14.91
N PRO A 32 20.98 28.39 -14.71
CA PRO A 32 22.14 28.75 -15.53
C PRO A 32 21.86 28.50 -17.01
N GLU A 33 22.35 29.39 -17.88
CA GLU A 33 22.10 29.35 -19.33
C GLU A 33 22.44 27.99 -19.95
N PHE A 34 23.56 27.37 -19.55
CA PHE A 34 23.95 26.05 -20.06
C PHE A 34 22.94 24.93 -19.71
N VAL A 35 22.23 25.04 -18.58
CA VAL A 35 21.18 24.10 -18.17
C VAL A 35 19.92 24.37 -18.97
N LEU A 36 19.55 25.65 -19.12
CA LEU A 36 18.38 26.07 -19.89
C LEU A 36 18.49 25.62 -21.34
N ASN A 37 19.63 25.85 -21.99
CA ASN A 37 19.90 25.41 -23.35
C ASN A 37 19.75 23.90 -23.51
N LYS A 38 20.23 23.11 -22.53
CA LYS A 38 20.07 21.66 -22.55
C LYS A 38 18.61 21.23 -22.37
N ILE A 39 17.88 21.84 -21.43
CA ILE A 39 16.45 21.58 -21.23
C ILE A 39 15.68 21.84 -22.52
N SER A 40 15.84 23.02 -23.12
CA SER A 40 15.16 23.38 -24.37
C SER A 40 15.51 22.43 -25.52
N GLN A 41 16.77 22.01 -25.61
CA GLN A 41 17.22 21.03 -26.61
C GLN A 41 16.51 19.67 -26.45
N VAL A 42 16.37 19.17 -25.22
CA VAL A 42 15.76 17.86 -24.94
C VAL A 42 14.23 17.92 -25.05
N GLU A 43 13.61 19.01 -24.59
CA GLU A 43 12.17 19.28 -24.76
C GLU A 43 11.80 19.29 -26.24
N GLU A 44 12.57 19.96 -27.12
CA GLU A 44 12.25 19.98 -28.55
C GLU A 44 12.46 18.62 -29.23
N GLN A 45 13.55 17.90 -28.91
CA GLN A 45 13.79 16.57 -29.45
C GLN A 45 12.65 15.60 -29.12
N THR A 46 12.17 15.64 -27.88
CA THR A 46 11.15 14.72 -27.37
C THR A 46 9.72 15.25 -27.52
N ARG A 47 9.52 16.44 -28.10
CA ARG A 47 8.22 17.14 -28.12
C ARG A 47 7.07 16.34 -28.74
N LYS A 48 7.37 15.53 -29.75
CA LYS A 48 6.38 14.72 -30.48
C LYS A 48 6.09 13.37 -29.82
N ASN A 49 6.86 13.00 -28.79
CA ASN A 49 6.68 11.75 -28.08
C ASN A 49 5.41 11.81 -27.21
N ASN A 50 4.72 10.68 -27.07
CA ASN A 50 3.45 10.61 -26.35
C ASN A 50 3.20 9.28 -25.62
N LYS A 51 4.15 8.33 -25.64
CA LYS A 51 3.99 7.05 -24.91
C LYS A 51 4.11 7.27 -23.40
N HIS A 52 5.09 8.07 -23.00
CA HIS A 52 5.35 8.43 -21.62
C HIS A 52 5.63 9.92 -21.50
N ILE A 53 5.31 10.52 -20.35
CA ILE A 53 5.66 11.91 -20.04
C ILE A 53 6.54 11.90 -18.80
N PHE A 54 7.74 12.46 -18.93
CA PHE A 54 8.71 12.57 -17.85
C PHE A 54 8.86 14.02 -17.43
N ASN A 55 8.20 14.35 -16.32
CA ASN A 55 8.23 15.67 -15.70
C ASN A 55 9.45 15.79 -14.77
N VAL A 56 10.25 16.84 -14.95
CA VAL A 56 11.38 17.14 -14.06
C VAL A 56 11.21 18.53 -13.45
N GLY A 57 10.98 18.57 -12.14
CA GLY A 57 10.93 19.80 -11.37
C GLY A 57 12.33 20.34 -11.07
N LEU A 58 12.82 21.29 -11.88
CA LEU A 58 14.03 22.05 -11.57
C LEU A 58 13.62 23.47 -11.22
N ASP A 59 14.02 23.92 -10.04
CA ASP A 59 13.53 25.18 -9.50
C ASP A 59 11.98 25.26 -9.49
N TYR A 60 11.37 24.14 -9.10
CA TYR A 60 9.93 23.94 -9.02
C TYR A 60 9.45 23.92 -7.58
N ASN A 61 8.28 24.52 -7.36
CA ASN A 61 7.54 24.52 -6.11
C ASN A 61 6.06 24.79 -6.43
N GLY A 62 5.14 24.06 -5.80
CA GLY A 62 3.70 24.11 -6.10
C GLY A 62 3.05 25.49 -5.88
N PRO A 63 3.29 26.19 -4.76
CA PRO A 63 2.83 27.57 -4.58
C PRO A 63 3.35 28.52 -5.67
N ASP A 64 4.61 28.36 -6.09
CA ASP A 64 5.20 29.15 -7.17
C ASP A 64 4.56 28.85 -8.53
N GLU A 65 4.15 27.60 -8.78
CA GLU A 65 3.38 27.21 -9.96
C GLU A 65 2.00 27.89 -9.98
N ILE A 66 1.26 27.83 -8.87
CA ILE A 66 -0.05 28.47 -8.74
C ILE A 66 0.07 29.98 -8.97
N MET A 67 1.07 30.63 -8.36
CA MET A 67 1.33 32.06 -8.59
C MET A 67 1.66 32.38 -10.05
N ARG A 68 2.42 31.52 -10.73
CA ARG A 68 2.71 31.69 -12.17
C ARG A 68 1.47 31.50 -13.02
N ALA A 69 0.62 30.52 -12.71
CA ALA A 69 -0.64 30.28 -13.40
C ALA A 69 -1.56 31.50 -13.29
N PHE A 70 -1.74 32.05 -12.08
CA PHE A 70 -2.56 33.25 -11.88
C PHE A 70 -2.00 34.48 -12.59
N LYS A 71 -0.68 34.68 -12.61
CA LYS A 71 -0.05 35.75 -13.40
C LYS A 71 -0.35 35.62 -14.89
N LYS A 72 -0.31 34.41 -15.45
CA LYS A 72 -0.67 34.15 -16.85
C LYS A 72 -2.16 34.44 -17.10
N MET A 73 -3.05 33.98 -16.21
CA MET A 73 -4.50 34.25 -16.30
C MET A 73 -4.82 35.76 -16.31
N LEU A 74 -4.15 36.53 -15.45
CA LEU A 74 -4.30 37.99 -15.40
C LEU A 74 -3.77 38.66 -16.68
N ALA A 75 -2.63 38.20 -17.22
CA ALA A 75 -2.09 38.70 -18.47
C ALA A 75 -3.02 38.42 -19.67
N ASP A 76 -3.73 37.29 -19.63
CA ASP A 76 -4.74 36.91 -20.63
C ASP A 76 -6.11 37.56 -20.41
N ASN A 77 -6.26 38.41 -19.39
CA ASN A 77 -7.51 39.09 -19.01
C ASN A 77 -8.69 38.12 -18.71
N VAL A 78 -8.41 36.97 -18.12
CA VAL A 78 -9.44 36.02 -17.67
C VAL A 78 -10.35 36.70 -16.64
N GLN A 79 -11.66 36.69 -16.87
CA GLN A 79 -12.63 37.30 -15.95
C GLN A 79 -12.89 36.38 -14.75
N ALA A 80 -13.25 36.96 -13.60
CA ALA A 80 -13.45 36.21 -12.36
C ALA A 80 -14.53 35.13 -12.48
N GLU A 81 -15.58 35.40 -13.27
CA GLU A 81 -16.70 34.50 -13.53
C GLU A 81 -16.30 33.29 -14.37
N GLU A 82 -15.18 33.37 -15.11
CA GLU A 82 -14.63 32.27 -15.90
C GLU A 82 -13.68 31.38 -15.08
N VAL A 83 -13.36 31.77 -13.84
CA VAL A 83 -12.41 31.04 -13.01
C VAL A 83 -13.11 29.82 -12.41
N ASP A 84 -12.83 28.67 -13.02
CA ASP A 84 -13.13 27.35 -12.47
C ASP A 84 -11.87 26.48 -12.40
N ARG A 85 -12.03 25.24 -11.90
CA ARG A 85 -10.92 24.30 -11.77
C ARG A 85 -10.21 24.03 -13.11
N LYS A 86 -10.98 23.85 -14.18
CA LYS A 86 -10.48 23.55 -15.53
C LYS A 86 -9.74 24.74 -16.12
N LYS A 87 -10.23 25.96 -15.88
CA LYS A 87 -9.59 27.20 -16.29
C LYS A 87 -8.24 27.34 -15.61
N VAL A 88 -8.14 27.15 -14.28
CA VAL A 88 -6.85 27.20 -13.57
C VAL A 88 -5.88 26.15 -14.10
N GLU A 89 -6.35 24.93 -14.34
CA GLU A 89 -5.53 23.82 -14.86
C GLU A 89 -4.92 24.10 -16.24
N ALA A 90 -5.60 24.88 -17.09
CA ALA A 90 -5.07 25.29 -18.38
C ALA A 90 -3.81 26.19 -18.28
N TYR A 91 -3.55 26.78 -17.11
CA TYR A 91 -2.42 27.69 -16.87
C TYR A 91 -1.29 27.10 -16.02
N LEU A 92 -1.50 25.91 -15.43
CA LEU A 92 -0.48 25.15 -14.70
C LEU A 92 0.65 24.66 -15.64
N ASP A 93 1.76 24.20 -15.08
CA ASP A 93 2.88 23.68 -15.89
C ASP A 93 2.52 22.35 -16.56
N THR A 94 1.50 21.66 -16.05
CA THR A 94 1.01 20.36 -16.55
C THR A 94 -0.19 20.49 -17.49
N SER A 95 -0.51 21.68 -17.99
CA SER A 95 -1.78 21.98 -18.68
C SER A 95 -2.00 21.21 -19.98
N ASP A 96 -0.94 20.78 -20.64
CA ASP A 96 -0.96 20.08 -21.92
C ASP A 96 -0.80 18.55 -21.77
N GLN A 97 -0.94 18.04 -20.54
CA GLN A 97 -0.73 16.63 -20.22
C GLN A 97 -2.08 15.90 -20.09
N PRO A 98 -2.21 14.68 -20.63
CA PRO A 98 -3.47 13.91 -20.57
C PRO A 98 -3.83 13.44 -19.16
N TYR A 99 -2.83 13.23 -18.30
CA TYR A 99 -3.00 12.73 -16.92
C TYR A 99 -2.16 13.57 -15.95
N PRO A 100 -2.60 14.80 -15.61
CA PRO A 100 -1.80 15.73 -14.81
C PRO A 100 -1.84 15.43 -13.30
N TYR A 101 -2.85 14.69 -12.82
CA TYR A 101 -2.98 14.38 -11.39
C TYR A 101 -2.06 13.25 -10.96
N VAL A 102 -1.57 13.35 -9.73
CA VAL A 102 -0.69 12.35 -9.12
C VAL A 102 -1.54 11.30 -8.42
N ASP A 103 -1.38 10.04 -8.82
CA ASP A 103 -2.01 8.90 -8.14
C ASP A 103 -1.20 8.44 -6.93
N LEU A 104 0.12 8.31 -7.10
CA LEU A 104 1.05 7.85 -6.08
C LEU A 104 2.21 8.83 -5.94
N PHE A 105 2.31 9.45 -4.77
CA PHE A 105 3.42 10.30 -4.36
C PHE A 105 4.41 9.47 -3.54
N ILE A 106 5.66 9.35 -4.00
CA ILE A 106 6.73 8.63 -3.29
C ILE A 106 7.75 9.65 -2.82
N ARG A 107 8.10 9.60 -1.52
CA ARG A 107 9.23 10.36 -0.97
C ARG A 107 10.11 9.46 -0.11
N THR A 108 11.41 9.54 -0.38
CA THR A 108 12.48 8.79 0.29
C THR A 108 13.00 9.53 1.52
N SER A 109 13.95 8.93 2.24
CA SER A 109 14.62 9.46 3.44
C SER A 109 13.77 9.54 4.72
N GLY A 110 12.59 8.93 4.75
CA GLY A 110 11.72 8.87 5.94
C GLY A 110 10.93 10.14 6.26
N GLU A 111 11.17 11.23 5.54
CA GLU A 111 10.48 12.51 5.72
C GLU A 111 9.02 12.44 5.28
N GLN A 112 8.07 12.73 6.17
CA GLN A 112 6.63 12.67 5.90
C GLN A 112 6.03 14.05 5.63
N ARG A 113 6.36 14.61 4.47
CA ARG A 113 5.82 15.91 4.02
C ARG A 113 5.87 16.01 2.50
N THR A 114 5.02 16.83 1.90
CA THR A 114 5.04 17.06 0.45
C THR A 114 6.09 18.10 0.04
N SER A 115 6.50 18.95 0.99
CA SER A 115 7.38 20.12 0.74
C SER A 115 6.88 21.00 -0.42
N GLY A 116 5.55 21.10 -0.59
CA GLY A 116 4.94 21.92 -1.63
C GLY A 116 5.05 21.34 -3.04
N PHE A 117 5.51 20.11 -3.21
CA PHE A 117 5.62 19.49 -4.53
C PHE A 117 4.23 19.11 -5.09
N MET A 118 3.91 19.54 -6.32
CA MET A 118 2.72 19.13 -7.07
C MET A 118 1.40 19.37 -6.31
N MET A 119 1.30 20.50 -5.57
CA MET A 119 0.20 20.74 -4.63
C MET A 119 -1.20 20.63 -5.26
N TRP A 120 -1.40 21.18 -6.47
CA TRP A 120 -2.68 21.10 -7.15
C TRP A 120 -2.95 19.68 -7.67
N GLN A 121 -1.92 19.08 -8.25
CA GLN A 121 -1.98 17.76 -8.88
C GLN A 121 -2.12 16.63 -7.84
N CYS A 122 -1.70 16.86 -6.60
CA CYS A 122 -1.75 15.88 -5.51
C CYS A 122 -3.04 15.89 -4.68
N ASP A 123 -4.10 16.58 -5.10
CA ASP A 123 -5.38 16.73 -4.38
C ASP A 123 -5.95 15.39 -3.84
N TYR A 124 -5.85 14.31 -4.63
CA TYR A 124 -6.27 12.95 -4.24
C TYR A 124 -5.13 11.92 -4.33
N ALA A 125 -3.88 12.35 -4.19
CA ALA A 125 -2.73 11.46 -4.25
C ALA A 125 -2.64 10.57 -3.01
N GLU A 126 -2.22 9.32 -3.23
CA GLU A 126 -1.79 8.42 -2.17
C GLU A 126 -0.31 8.66 -1.85
N PHE A 127 0.04 8.73 -0.56
CA PHE A 127 1.42 9.02 -0.14
C PHE A 127 2.16 7.77 0.34
N TYR A 128 3.32 7.49 -0.25
CA TYR A 128 4.24 6.44 0.19
C TYR A 128 5.54 7.08 0.68
N TRP A 129 5.87 6.82 1.95
CA TRP A 129 7.07 7.35 2.60
C TRP A 129 8.09 6.23 2.74
N GLU A 130 9.11 6.26 1.90
CA GLU A 130 10.23 5.34 1.92
C GLU A 130 11.27 5.80 2.95
N VAL A 131 11.71 4.90 3.83
CA VAL A 131 12.68 5.19 4.89
C VAL A 131 14.08 5.33 4.30
N ASP A 132 14.42 4.52 3.30
CA ASP A 132 15.76 4.53 2.71
C ASP A 132 16.03 5.80 1.89
N HIS A 133 17.31 6.16 1.77
CA HIS A 133 17.74 7.30 0.97
C HIS A 133 17.59 7.03 -0.54
N PHE A 134 17.38 8.10 -1.33
CA PHE A 134 17.17 8.00 -2.78
C PHE A 134 18.20 7.14 -3.55
N PRO A 135 19.52 7.16 -3.25
CA PRO A 135 20.48 6.30 -3.94
C PRO A 135 20.23 4.79 -3.74
N ALA A 136 19.54 4.40 -2.67
CA ALA A 136 19.14 3.01 -2.42
C ALA A 136 17.76 2.67 -3.02
N PHE A 137 17.03 3.65 -3.57
CA PHE A 137 15.71 3.46 -4.16
C PHE A 137 15.81 2.91 -5.59
N GLY A 138 15.89 1.59 -5.70
CA GLY A 138 15.94 0.87 -6.99
C GLY A 138 14.59 0.28 -7.44
N PRO A 139 14.57 -0.48 -8.55
CA PRO A 139 13.36 -1.09 -9.11
C PRO A 139 12.58 -1.99 -8.14
N ALA A 140 13.26 -2.69 -7.23
CA ALA A 140 12.61 -3.54 -6.22
C ALA A 140 11.74 -2.72 -5.25
N LYS A 141 12.26 -1.59 -4.76
CA LYS A 141 11.52 -0.67 -3.87
C LYS A 141 10.40 0.05 -4.60
N LEU A 142 10.61 0.42 -5.87
CA LEU A 142 9.51 0.97 -6.67
C LEU A 142 8.38 -0.06 -6.82
N LYS A 143 8.71 -1.34 -7.05
CA LYS A 143 7.72 -2.41 -7.10
C LYS A 143 6.97 -2.53 -5.77
N GLU A 144 7.65 -2.47 -4.64
CA GLU A 144 7.02 -2.46 -3.30
C GLU A 144 6.06 -1.29 -3.11
N ALA A 145 6.47 -0.07 -3.49
CA ALA A 145 5.63 1.12 -3.41
C ALA A 145 4.37 0.99 -4.29
N VAL A 146 4.52 0.47 -5.51
CA VAL A 146 3.38 0.21 -6.42
C VAL A 146 2.47 -0.88 -5.88
N LEU A 147 3.03 -1.93 -5.29
CA LEU A 147 2.24 -3.00 -4.67
C LEU A 147 1.48 -2.51 -3.44
N ASP A 148 2.07 -1.66 -2.60
CA ASP A 148 1.39 -1.01 -1.49
C ASP A 148 0.26 -0.12 -2.02
N TYR A 149 0.52 0.72 -3.03
CA TYR A 149 -0.51 1.54 -3.69
C TYR A 149 -1.68 0.69 -4.21
N SER A 150 -1.41 -0.46 -4.83
CA SER A 150 -2.45 -1.38 -5.35
C SER A 150 -3.39 -1.96 -4.28
N ARG A 151 -3.00 -1.89 -3.01
CA ARG A 151 -3.81 -2.34 -1.85
C ARG A 151 -4.63 -1.21 -1.26
N ARG A 152 -4.37 0.04 -1.65
CA ARG A 152 -5.05 1.19 -1.06
C ARG A 152 -6.43 1.34 -1.66
N ARG A 153 -7.36 1.75 -0.79
CA ARG A 153 -8.72 2.04 -1.17
C ARG A 153 -8.93 3.54 -1.23
N ARG A 154 -9.06 4.06 -2.46
CA ARG A 154 -9.35 5.47 -2.70
C ARG A 154 -10.86 5.71 -2.57
N ARG A 155 -11.24 6.55 -1.60
CA ARG A 155 -12.65 6.78 -1.23
C ARG A 155 -13.28 8.01 -1.89
N PHE A 156 -12.47 8.92 -2.45
CA PHE A 156 -12.90 10.15 -3.14
C PHE A 156 -14.06 10.92 -2.47
N GLY A 157 -14.12 10.91 -1.12
CA GLY A 157 -15.18 11.59 -0.36
C GLY A 157 -16.56 10.92 -0.34
N GLY A 158 -16.72 9.69 -0.85
CA GLY A 158 -17.99 8.96 -0.86
C GLY A 158 -18.23 8.04 0.34
N ASN A 159 -19.49 7.57 0.51
CA ASN A 159 -19.82 6.48 1.42
C ASN A 159 -19.33 5.16 0.82
N ASP A 160 -18.45 4.47 1.56
CA ASP A 160 -17.98 3.14 1.19
C ASP A 160 -19.17 2.17 1.11
N ALA A 161 -19.53 1.74 -0.10
CA ALA A 161 -20.60 0.76 -0.32
C ALA A 161 -20.15 -0.69 -0.08
N MET A 162 -18.91 -0.94 0.37
CA MET A 162 -18.50 -2.31 0.73
C MET A 162 -18.85 -2.59 2.18
N GLU A 163 -19.43 -3.77 2.38
CA GLU A 163 -19.62 -4.36 3.69
C GLU A 163 -18.26 -4.56 4.37
N HIS A 164 -18.09 -4.02 5.56
CA HIS A 164 -16.96 -4.36 6.42
C HIS A 164 -17.14 -5.76 6.98
N PHE A 165 -16.03 -6.43 7.32
CA PHE A 165 -16.12 -7.66 8.09
C PHE A 165 -16.97 -7.48 9.36
N ALA A 166 -18.02 -8.30 9.45
CA ALA A 166 -19.03 -8.21 10.48
C ALA A 166 -18.76 -9.13 11.69
N PHE A 167 -17.49 -9.32 12.08
CA PHE A 167 -17.14 -10.15 13.24
C PHE A 167 -17.20 -9.39 14.57
N ASP A 168 -17.41 -10.11 15.67
CA ASP A 168 -17.25 -9.60 17.03
C ASP A 168 -15.78 -9.75 17.51
N PRO A 169 -15.07 -8.65 17.83
CA PRO A 169 -13.67 -8.72 18.28
C PRO A 169 -13.42 -9.59 19.51
N LYS A 170 -14.37 -9.65 20.45
CA LYS A 170 -14.27 -10.48 21.66
C LYS A 170 -14.42 -11.95 21.33
N VAL A 171 -15.38 -12.26 20.45
CA VAL A 171 -15.58 -13.65 19.96
C VAL A 171 -14.33 -14.12 19.24
N MET A 172 -13.80 -13.30 18.33
CA MET A 172 -12.56 -13.60 17.60
C MET A 172 -11.36 -13.82 18.53
N ALA A 173 -11.16 -12.93 19.52
CA ALA A 173 -10.06 -13.08 20.46
C ALA A 173 -10.16 -14.35 21.31
N ARG A 174 -11.38 -14.69 21.76
CA ARG A 174 -11.64 -15.92 22.52
C ARG A 174 -11.36 -17.16 21.68
N LEU A 175 -11.84 -17.19 20.44
CA LEU A 175 -11.62 -18.31 19.53
C LEU A 175 -10.13 -18.47 19.19
N GLU A 176 -9.44 -17.37 18.88
CA GLU A 176 -8.01 -17.39 18.58
C GLU A 176 -7.19 -17.94 19.74
N LEU A 177 -7.38 -17.41 20.94
CA LEU A 177 -6.65 -17.90 22.10
C LEU A 177 -6.98 -19.34 22.43
N GLY A 178 -8.24 -19.72 22.26
CA GLY A 178 -8.70 -21.06 22.56
C GLY A 178 -8.02 -22.11 21.67
N TRP A 179 -8.01 -21.93 20.34
CA TRP A 179 -7.33 -22.88 19.47
C TRP A 179 -5.80 -22.83 19.62
N ARG A 180 -5.21 -21.66 19.92
CA ARG A 180 -3.76 -21.55 20.20
C ARG A 180 -3.37 -22.30 21.48
N ARG A 181 -4.22 -22.24 22.51
CA ARG A 181 -4.02 -22.97 23.76
C ARG A 181 -4.15 -24.47 23.54
N GLU A 182 -5.18 -24.92 22.81
CA GLU A 182 -5.33 -26.34 22.45
C GLU A 182 -4.13 -26.83 21.65
N LEU A 183 -3.60 -26.02 20.73
CA LEU A 183 -2.40 -26.39 19.96
C LEU A 183 -1.15 -26.52 20.86
N ALA A 184 -1.01 -25.68 21.88
CA ALA A 184 0.14 -25.68 22.78
C ALA A 184 0.06 -26.73 23.91
N GLU A 185 -1.11 -26.90 24.53
CA GLU A 185 -1.30 -27.66 25.78
C GLU A 185 -2.18 -28.91 25.60
N GLY A 186 -2.91 -29.01 24.49
CA GLY A 186 -3.91 -30.05 24.24
C GLY A 186 -3.49 -31.11 23.22
N ASP A 187 -4.34 -32.13 23.09
CA ASP A 187 -4.23 -33.25 22.13
C ASP A 187 -5.58 -33.57 21.46
N ASN A 188 -6.59 -32.71 21.64
CA ASN A 188 -7.93 -32.93 21.11
C ASN A 188 -8.09 -32.32 19.72
N ASN A 189 -7.72 -33.11 18.71
CA ASN A 189 -7.84 -32.75 17.30
C ASN A 189 -9.26 -32.34 16.86
N LYS A 190 -10.30 -32.92 17.48
CA LYS A 190 -11.69 -32.57 17.17
C LYS A 190 -12.01 -31.17 17.69
N LEU A 191 -11.65 -30.88 18.93
CA LEU A 191 -11.84 -29.56 19.53
C LEU A 191 -11.10 -28.47 18.73
N LEU A 192 -9.85 -28.72 18.34
CA LEU A 192 -9.08 -27.80 17.48
C LEU A 192 -9.81 -27.51 16.16
N SER A 193 -10.38 -28.55 15.53
CA SER A 193 -11.10 -28.42 14.26
C SER A 193 -12.39 -27.62 14.42
N ASP A 194 -13.15 -27.90 15.48
CA ASP A 194 -14.40 -27.18 15.79
C ASP A 194 -14.13 -25.69 16.04
N MET A 195 -13.07 -25.36 16.80
CA MET A 195 -12.67 -23.98 17.08
C MET A 195 -12.16 -23.25 15.83
N ALA A 196 -11.39 -23.92 14.97
CA ALA A 196 -10.93 -23.36 13.70
C ALA A 196 -12.12 -23.07 12.76
N MET A 197 -13.11 -23.96 12.72
CA MET A 197 -14.33 -23.75 11.94
C MET A 197 -15.14 -22.55 12.45
N GLU A 198 -15.35 -22.43 13.76
CA GLU A 198 -16.03 -21.26 14.34
C GLU A 198 -15.27 -19.96 14.07
N TYR A 199 -13.95 -20.00 14.22
CA TYR A 199 -13.06 -18.86 13.94
C TYR A 199 -13.18 -18.37 12.50
N ILE A 200 -13.10 -19.28 11.52
CA ILE A 200 -13.19 -18.95 10.10
C ILE A 200 -14.58 -18.45 9.73
N LYS A 201 -15.62 -19.05 10.30
CA LYS A 201 -17.01 -18.62 10.10
C LYS A 201 -17.20 -17.18 10.57
N GLU A 202 -16.75 -16.88 11.78
CA GLU A 202 -16.88 -15.55 12.39
C GLU A 202 -16.06 -14.52 11.61
N GLN A 203 -14.78 -14.80 11.36
CA GLN A 203 -13.85 -13.85 10.71
C GLN A 203 -14.30 -13.41 9.33
N TYR A 204 -14.75 -14.37 8.51
CA TYR A 204 -14.97 -14.16 7.08
C TYR A 204 -16.46 -14.18 6.70
N GLY A 205 -17.37 -14.35 7.66
CA GLY A 205 -18.82 -14.41 7.40
C GLY A 205 -19.24 -15.57 6.51
N LEU A 206 -18.46 -16.65 6.43
CA LEU A 206 -18.71 -17.76 5.51
C LEU A 206 -19.95 -18.58 5.91
N SER A 207 -20.60 -19.20 4.93
CA SER A 207 -21.64 -20.19 5.18
C SER A 207 -21.10 -21.36 6.01
N LYS A 208 -21.98 -22.08 6.72
CA LYS A 208 -21.57 -23.22 7.58
C LYS A 208 -20.76 -24.28 6.81
N GLU A 209 -21.11 -24.55 5.56
CA GLU A 209 -20.42 -25.53 4.72
C GLU A 209 -19.05 -25.05 4.28
N LEU A 210 -18.94 -23.79 3.83
CA LEU A 210 -17.68 -23.20 3.44
C LEU A 210 -16.73 -23.05 4.64
N ALA A 211 -17.25 -22.62 5.79
CA ALA A 211 -16.51 -22.53 7.03
C ALA A 211 -16.02 -23.89 7.52
N LYS A 212 -16.77 -24.98 7.27
CA LYS A 212 -16.32 -26.34 7.56
C LYS A 212 -15.10 -26.71 6.72
N THR A 213 -15.18 -26.54 5.40
CA THR A 213 -14.07 -26.84 4.50
C THR A 213 -12.83 -26.02 4.83
N ALA A 214 -13.02 -24.70 4.95
CA ALA A 214 -11.94 -23.75 5.25
C ALA A 214 -11.35 -23.94 6.66
N GLY A 215 -12.19 -24.19 7.67
CA GLY A 215 -11.75 -24.48 9.04
C GLY A 215 -11.00 -25.80 9.17
N MET A 216 -11.40 -26.84 8.42
CA MET A 216 -10.64 -28.10 8.34
C MET A 216 -9.26 -27.89 7.72
N SER A 217 -9.18 -27.08 6.67
CA SER A 217 -7.90 -26.67 6.06
C SER A 217 -7.01 -25.94 7.06
N MET A 218 -7.57 -24.98 7.82
CA MET A 218 -6.86 -24.29 8.90
C MET A 218 -6.36 -25.25 9.98
N ALA A 219 -7.21 -26.13 10.49
CA ALA A 219 -6.84 -27.09 11.53
C ALA A 219 -5.77 -28.09 11.05
N LYS A 220 -5.83 -28.50 9.78
CA LYS A 220 -4.78 -29.31 9.15
C LYS A 220 -3.46 -28.54 9.06
N ALA A 221 -3.49 -27.27 8.63
CA ALA A 221 -2.30 -26.43 8.56
C ALA A 221 -1.63 -26.25 9.92
N LEU A 222 -2.41 -25.96 10.97
CA LEU A 222 -1.89 -25.79 12.34
C LEU A 222 -1.23 -27.06 12.88
N ARG A 223 -1.79 -28.24 12.58
CA ARG A 223 -1.19 -29.53 12.97
C ARG A 223 0.13 -29.80 12.27
N HIS A 224 0.17 -29.62 10.95
CA HIS A 224 1.42 -29.72 10.18
C HIS A 224 2.47 -28.72 10.68
N GLY A 225 2.06 -27.49 11.01
CA GLY A 225 2.96 -26.49 11.61
C GLY A 225 3.53 -26.94 12.96
N LYS A 226 2.73 -27.56 13.84
CA LYS A 226 3.20 -28.13 15.11
C LYS A 226 4.17 -29.31 14.90
N GLN A 227 4.05 -30.02 13.78
CA GLN A 227 4.92 -31.12 13.39
C GLN A 227 6.13 -30.67 12.54
N GLU A 228 6.29 -29.35 12.33
CA GLU A 228 7.33 -28.76 11.46
C GLU A 228 7.25 -29.21 9.99
N GLU A 229 6.09 -29.68 9.53
CA GLU A 229 5.82 -30.09 8.15
C GLU A 229 5.41 -28.88 7.30
N TRP A 230 6.32 -27.92 7.11
CA TRP A 230 6.04 -26.58 6.59
C TRP A 230 5.36 -26.53 5.22
N GLU A 231 5.78 -27.35 4.25
CA GLU A 231 5.15 -27.38 2.92
C GLU A 231 3.70 -27.91 2.99
N SER A 232 3.45 -28.90 3.86
CA SER A 232 2.11 -29.44 4.06
C SER A 232 1.22 -28.46 4.82
N ALA A 233 1.80 -27.68 5.75
CA ALA A 233 1.12 -26.58 6.40
C ALA A 233 0.74 -25.48 5.39
N LYS A 234 1.65 -25.11 4.50
CA LYS A 234 1.44 -24.11 3.45
C LYS A 234 0.32 -24.52 2.50
N GLU A 235 0.36 -25.75 1.98
CA GLU A 235 -0.65 -26.24 1.05
C GLU A 235 -2.04 -26.32 1.71
N ALA A 236 -2.12 -26.75 2.96
CA ALA A 236 -3.37 -26.75 3.71
C ALA A 236 -3.91 -25.31 3.91
N LEU A 237 -3.04 -24.36 4.25
CA LEU A 237 -3.44 -22.98 4.50
C LEU A 237 -3.83 -22.23 3.21
N LYS A 238 -3.17 -22.55 2.09
CA LYS A 238 -3.58 -22.09 0.76
C LYS A 238 -5.02 -22.51 0.44
N GLY A 239 -5.39 -23.75 0.72
CA GLY A 239 -6.77 -24.23 0.51
C GLY A 239 -7.82 -23.44 1.31
N LEU A 240 -7.47 -22.95 2.52
CA LEU A 240 -8.30 -21.99 3.25
C LEU A 240 -8.43 -20.68 2.45
N TYR A 241 -7.31 -20.10 2.02
CA TYR A 241 -7.31 -18.81 1.35
C TYR A 241 -7.95 -18.82 -0.05
N GLU A 242 -7.95 -19.94 -0.74
CA GLU A 242 -8.71 -20.13 -1.98
C GLU A 242 -10.23 -20.03 -1.73
N VAL A 243 -10.71 -20.62 -0.64
CA VAL A 243 -12.12 -20.50 -0.22
C VAL A 243 -12.45 -19.05 0.12
N VAL A 244 -11.57 -18.37 0.86
CA VAL A 244 -11.75 -16.95 1.22
C VAL A 244 -11.79 -16.07 -0.03
N LYS A 245 -10.79 -16.17 -0.91
CA LYS A 245 -10.71 -15.37 -2.16
C LYS A 245 -11.98 -15.54 -3.02
N LYS A 246 -12.45 -16.78 -3.18
CA LYS A 246 -13.60 -17.09 -4.04
C LYS A 246 -14.93 -16.57 -3.50
N ASN A 247 -15.10 -16.47 -2.18
CA ASN A 247 -16.41 -16.22 -1.56
C ASN A 247 -16.52 -14.89 -0.83
N VAL A 248 -15.41 -14.28 -0.44
CA VAL A 248 -15.37 -13.04 0.37
C VAL A 248 -15.02 -11.82 -0.48
N GLY A 249 -14.54 -12.01 -1.72
CA GLY A 249 -14.15 -10.90 -2.60
C GLY A 249 -12.84 -10.21 -2.19
N LEU A 250 -12.11 -10.76 -1.21
CA LEU A 250 -10.77 -10.29 -0.88
C LEU A 250 -9.81 -10.55 -2.03
N ALA A 251 -9.16 -9.49 -2.52
CA ALA A 251 -8.17 -9.54 -3.59
C ALA A 251 -6.79 -10.06 -3.12
N LEU A 252 -6.78 -11.06 -2.23
CA LEU A 252 -5.57 -11.70 -1.74
C LEU A 252 -5.05 -12.76 -2.73
N GLU A 253 -3.74 -13.05 -2.65
CA GLU A 253 -3.13 -14.17 -3.37
C GLU A 253 -2.88 -15.34 -2.41
N PRO A 254 -3.63 -16.46 -2.52
CA PRO A 254 -3.64 -17.53 -1.52
C PRO A 254 -2.27 -18.13 -1.24
N GLU A 255 -1.48 -18.35 -2.29
CA GLU A 255 -0.12 -18.89 -2.18
C GLU A 255 0.80 -17.95 -1.40
N ILE A 256 0.74 -16.65 -1.70
CA ILE A 256 1.60 -15.63 -1.07
C ILE A 256 1.24 -15.51 0.41
N VAL A 257 -0.05 -15.36 0.73
CA VAL A 257 -0.49 -15.21 2.12
C VAL A 257 -0.17 -16.48 2.92
N ALA A 258 -0.42 -17.67 2.36
CA ALA A 258 -0.09 -18.94 3.02
C ALA A 258 1.41 -19.06 3.28
N SER A 259 2.25 -18.70 2.31
CA SER A 259 3.70 -18.76 2.45
C SER A 259 4.22 -17.83 3.54
N ILE A 260 3.71 -16.58 3.59
CA ILE A 260 4.13 -15.60 4.60
C ILE A 260 3.65 -16.03 5.99
N GLU A 261 2.41 -16.49 6.12
CA GLU A 261 1.86 -16.90 7.42
C GLU A 261 2.55 -18.14 7.98
N VAL A 262 2.83 -19.15 7.17
CA VAL A 262 3.61 -20.33 7.61
C VAL A 262 5.04 -19.95 7.95
N GLY A 263 5.68 -19.07 7.17
CA GLY A 263 6.99 -18.51 7.51
C GLY A 263 6.99 -17.82 8.88
N SER A 264 5.92 -17.07 9.18
CA SER A 264 5.73 -16.44 10.48
C SER A 264 5.58 -17.45 11.62
N TRP A 265 5.07 -18.66 11.38
CA TRP A 265 5.01 -19.70 12.43
C TRP A 265 6.39 -20.28 12.72
N ARG A 266 7.24 -20.39 11.70
CA ARG A 266 8.59 -20.95 11.80
C ARG A 266 9.58 -20.00 12.49
N ASP A 267 9.54 -18.71 12.13
CA ASP A 267 10.68 -17.82 12.36
C ASP A 267 10.52 -16.84 13.56
N GLN A 268 9.46 -16.96 14.36
CA GLN A 268 9.10 -16.00 15.43
C GLN A 268 9.13 -14.53 14.95
N PRO A 269 8.06 -14.07 14.32
CA PRO A 269 8.05 -12.88 13.50
C PRO A 269 8.20 -11.64 14.38
N ASN A 270 8.96 -10.67 13.90
CA ASN A 270 8.99 -9.35 14.51
C ASN A 270 7.71 -8.55 14.14
N GLU A 271 7.61 -7.32 14.63
CA GLU A 271 6.45 -6.47 14.37
C GLU A 271 6.29 -6.10 12.88
N GLU A 272 7.40 -5.97 12.16
CA GLU A 272 7.42 -5.65 10.73
C GLU A 272 6.93 -6.82 9.89
N ASP A 273 7.37 -8.04 10.19
CA ASP A 273 6.89 -9.27 9.54
C ASP A 273 5.36 -9.42 9.71
N MET A 274 4.85 -9.16 10.91
CA MET A 274 3.40 -9.15 11.20
C MET A 274 2.67 -8.09 10.39
N ARG A 275 3.27 -6.90 10.22
CA ARG A 275 2.69 -5.81 9.42
C ARG A 275 2.56 -6.23 7.96
N HIS A 276 3.60 -6.83 7.38
CA HIS A 276 3.58 -7.34 6.02
C HIS A 276 2.52 -8.44 5.84
N LEU A 277 2.47 -9.42 6.75
CA LEU A 277 1.47 -10.48 6.71
C LEU A 277 0.04 -9.91 6.71
N LEU A 278 -0.28 -9.00 7.63
CA LEU A 278 -1.61 -8.42 7.74
C LEU A 278 -1.98 -7.60 6.50
N ALA A 279 -1.04 -6.82 5.96
CA ALA A 279 -1.24 -6.05 4.74
C ALA A 279 -1.54 -6.95 3.51
N GLU A 280 -0.89 -8.11 3.41
CA GLU A 280 -1.20 -9.09 2.34
C GLU A 280 -2.52 -9.82 2.57
N LYS A 281 -2.72 -10.33 3.80
CA LYS A 281 -3.88 -11.15 4.17
C LYS A 281 -5.20 -10.41 4.02
N PHE A 282 -5.22 -9.13 4.39
CA PHE A 282 -6.43 -8.32 4.42
C PHE A 282 -6.43 -7.19 3.40
N ARG A 283 -5.38 -7.09 2.58
CA ARG A 283 -5.30 -6.15 1.44
C ARG A 283 -5.55 -4.69 1.83
N PHE A 284 -5.02 -4.26 2.97
CA PHE A 284 -4.94 -2.84 3.36
C PHE A 284 -3.48 -2.36 3.40
N SER A 285 -3.27 -1.04 3.42
CA SER A 285 -1.93 -0.45 3.39
C SER A 285 -1.09 -0.83 4.61
N ASN A 286 0.24 -0.80 4.49
CA ASN A 286 1.14 -1.03 5.63
C ASN A 286 0.92 -0.02 6.77
N PHE A 287 0.52 1.22 6.43
CA PHE A 287 0.16 2.23 7.42
C PHE A 287 -1.08 1.82 8.23
N GLN A 288 -2.13 1.33 7.55
CA GLN A 288 -3.33 0.81 8.22
C GLN A 288 -3.03 -0.46 9.03
N ALA A 289 -2.06 -1.27 8.57
CA ALA A 289 -1.62 -2.49 9.23
C ALA A 289 -0.90 -2.25 10.56
N ALA A 290 -0.18 -1.13 10.70
CA ALA A 290 0.78 -0.90 11.78
C ALA A 290 0.17 -1.08 13.18
N LYS A 291 -1.01 -0.49 13.43
CA LYS A 291 -1.69 -0.60 14.73
C LYS A 291 -2.06 -2.06 15.05
N SER A 292 -2.66 -2.77 14.10
CA SER A 292 -3.07 -4.15 14.26
C SER A 292 -1.86 -5.08 14.43
N ALA A 293 -0.79 -4.85 13.67
CA ALA A 293 0.46 -5.60 13.74
C ALA A 293 1.12 -5.47 15.13
N ARG A 294 1.22 -4.25 15.66
CA ARG A 294 1.75 -3.99 17.01
C ARG A 294 0.97 -4.76 18.06
N LEU A 295 -0.36 -4.71 18.00
CA LEU A 295 -1.24 -5.38 18.97
C LEU A 295 -1.14 -6.91 18.86
N ALA A 296 -1.08 -7.46 17.64
CA ALA A 296 -0.86 -8.88 17.40
C ALA A 296 0.50 -9.36 17.92
N TYR A 297 1.55 -8.56 17.71
CA TYR A 297 2.90 -8.83 18.24
C TYR A 297 2.91 -8.84 19.77
N LEU A 298 2.32 -7.83 20.42
CA LEU A 298 2.22 -7.78 21.88
C LEU A 298 1.41 -8.96 22.45
N ALA A 299 0.33 -9.35 21.79
CA ALA A 299 -0.41 -10.56 22.15
C ALA A 299 0.49 -11.81 22.08
N ALA A 300 1.32 -11.94 21.03
CA ALA A 300 2.27 -13.06 20.90
C ALA A 300 3.31 -13.07 22.02
N VAL A 301 3.86 -11.91 22.39
CA VAL A 301 4.83 -11.78 23.49
C VAL A 301 4.23 -12.21 24.83
N GLU A 302 3.02 -11.74 25.17
CA GLU A 302 2.38 -12.10 26.44
C GLU A 302 1.95 -13.58 26.48
N ARG A 303 1.57 -14.17 25.33
CA ARG A 303 1.38 -15.63 25.23
C ARG A 303 2.66 -16.40 25.52
N GLY A 304 3.81 -15.95 24.99
CA GLY A 304 5.11 -16.56 25.30
C GLY A 304 5.45 -16.52 26.79
N ARG A 305 4.96 -15.51 27.51
CA ARG A 305 5.08 -15.38 28.97
C ARG A 305 4.00 -16.14 29.76
N LYS A 306 3.06 -16.80 29.07
CA LYS A 306 1.87 -17.46 29.63
C LYS A 306 0.95 -16.51 30.42
N ASP A 307 1.03 -15.20 30.16
CA ASP A 307 0.06 -14.22 30.67
C ASP A 307 -1.16 -14.20 29.76
N TRP A 308 -2.04 -15.18 29.95
CA TRP A 308 -3.20 -15.40 29.10
C TRP A 308 -4.23 -14.27 29.20
N GLN A 309 -4.34 -13.62 30.37
CA GLN A 309 -5.27 -12.52 30.57
C GLN A 309 -4.84 -11.30 29.76
N LYS A 310 -3.55 -10.95 29.81
CA LYS A 310 -3.01 -9.83 29.04
C LYS A 310 -2.92 -10.14 27.54
N ALA A 311 -2.61 -11.38 27.18
CA ALA A 311 -2.69 -11.84 25.80
C ALA A 311 -4.10 -11.71 25.22
N GLN A 312 -5.14 -12.02 26.00
CA GLN A 312 -6.53 -11.85 25.59
C GLN A 312 -6.87 -10.39 25.33
N TRP A 313 -6.48 -9.51 26.24
CA TRP A 313 -6.70 -8.08 26.10
C TRP A 313 -6.06 -7.53 24.82
N TYR A 314 -4.80 -7.87 24.54
CA TYR A 314 -4.14 -7.43 23.29
C TYR A 314 -4.77 -8.04 22.04
N THR A 315 -5.21 -9.30 22.10
CA THR A 315 -5.87 -9.97 20.97
C THR A 315 -7.22 -9.30 20.65
N GLU A 316 -8.01 -8.94 21.67
CA GLU A 316 -9.26 -8.20 21.49
C GLU A 316 -9.01 -6.83 20.85
N LYS A 317 -8.01 -6.08 21.36
CA LYS A 317 -7.62 -4.78 20.78
C LYS A 317 -7.13 -4.91 19.35
N TYR A 318 -6.42 -6.00 19.02
CA TYR A 318 -6.02 -6.31 17.65
C TYR A 318 -7.23 -6.47 16.74
N TYR A 319 -8.24 -7.25 17.13
CA TYR A 319 -9.45 -7.44 16.33
C TYR A 319 -10.32 -6.19 16.23
N GLU A 320 -10.39 -5.35 17.27
CA GLU A 320 -11.02 -4.02 17.19
C GLU A 320 -10.34 -3.17 16.12
N ALA A 321 -9.01 -3.07 16.17
CA ALA A 321 -8.24 -2.29 15.20
C ALA A 321 -8.33 -2.86 13.78
N LEU A 322 -8.43 -4.19 13.65
CA LEU A 322 -8.64 -4.85 12.37
C LEU A 322 -10.03 -4.53 11.80
N LYS A 323 -11.08 -4.62 12.62
CA LYS A 323 -12.46 -4.36 12.19
C LYS A 323 -12.66 -2.93 11.68
N ASP A 324 -11.99 -1.95 12.29
CA ASP A 324 -12.03 -0.56 11.84
C ASP A 324 -11.42 -0.34 10.44
N ARG A 325 -10.65 -1.32 9.94
CA ARG A 325 -9.77 -1.15 8.76
C ARG A 325 -10.04 -2.14 7.65
N VAL A 326 -10.49 -3.35 7.97
CA VAL A 326 -10.88 -4.32 6.96
C VAL A 326 -12.30 -4.00 6.52
N ALA A 327 -12.41 -3.56 5.28
CA ALA A 327 -13.66 -3.54 4.56
C ALA A 327 -13.78 -4.89 3.85
#